data_AF-A0A8S3CT12-F1
#
_entry.id   AF-A0A8S3CT12-F1
#
_cell.length_a   1.000
_cell.length_b   1.000
_cell.length_c   1.000
_cell.angle_alpha   90.00
_cell.angle_beta   90.00
_cell.angle_gamma   90.00
#
_symmetry.space_group_name_H-M   'P 1'
#
loop_
_entity.id
_entity.type
_entity.pdbx_description
1 polymer ?
#
loop_
_entity_poly.entity_id
_entity_poly.type
_entity_poly.pdbx_seq_one_letter_code
_entity_poly.pdbx_strand_id
1 'polypeptide(L)'
;GSTDKPIFFARKFDPTIDESIIDWIDEKVFGIDLSDSALYLQNFYHVEDNLTKLNDTSGALKSIELYARTMLVKHPKFHPVRSIELQQIHAVFELGIFQGYTFQYTIDDRNDFEIFVTQNAHTNIFSDSIKQFDIGFTIDTRDTVFIDRSRTFLDPVLVTVLFEWKSKKNEDISLVMKDPSGNIFARMSIENFEDIPIVDIMFPEITTECMIGIWSMDLVSNRLNHTLASLDFLIVSVKGMKKDHNNNWNIDIETVDSFWPIAGICSVRKDSNVCSKQEPKIMTIPLEIKDCDQNRWSAFYYDVKTNW
;
A
#
# COMPACT_ATOMS: atom_id res chain seq x y z
N GLY A 1 -28.90 43.14 -4.72
CA GLY A 1 -27.98 42.65 -3.69
C GLY A 1 -28.22 41.17 -3.53
N SER A 2 -27.21 40.34 -3.80
CA SER A 2 -27.26 38.95 -3.39
C SER A 2 -27.13 38.91 -1.87
N THR A 3 -28.16 38.41 -1.21
CA THR A 3 -28.06 37.95 0.17
C THR A 3 -27.31 36.63 0.14
N ASP A 4 -25.99 36.68 0.26
CA ASP A 4 -25.21 35.46 0.47
C ASP A 4 -25.66 34.84 1.80
N LYS A 5 -26.18 33.60 1.71
CA LYS A 5 -26.58 32.84 2.89
C LYS A 5 -25.31 32.42 3.63
N PRO A 6 -25.26 32.51 4.97
CA PRO A 6 -24.11 32.04 5.72
C PRO A 6 -23.98 30.51 5.58
N ILE A 7 -22.77 30.04 5.25
CA ILE A 7 -22.40 28.63 5.15
C ILE A 7 -21.50 28.31 6.35
N PHE A 8 -21.86 27.28 7.12
CA PHE A 8 -21.14 26.90 8.36
C PHE A 8 -20.44 25.55 8.28
N PHE A 9 -20.83 24.70 7.33
CA PHE A 9 -20.27 23.35 7.19
C PHE A 9 -20.05 23.04 5.71
N ALA A 10 -19.02 22.25 5.43
CA ALA A 10 -18.70 21.71 4.12
C ALA A 10 -18.53 20.18 4.21
N ARG A 11 -18.71 19.51 3.08
CA ARG A 11 -18.48 18.08 2.87
C ARG A 11 -18.11 17.86 1.40
N LYS A 12 -17.36 16.83 1.03
CA LYS A 12 -16.79 15.71 1.81
C LYS A 12 -15.27 15.93 2.00
N PHE A 13 -14.72 15.43 3.10
CA PHE A 13 -13.27 15.42 3.37
C PHE A 13 -12.84 13.97 3.60
N ASP A 14 -11.78 13.54 2.92
CA ASP A 14 -11.22 12.20 3.05
C ASP A 14 -9.69 12.33 3.20
N PRO A 15 -9.14 12.02 4.39
CA PRO A 15 -7.70 12.15 4.65
C PRO A 15 -6.85 11.18 3.84
N THR A 16 -7.45 10.09 3.32
CA THR A 16 -6.73 9.21 2.38
C THR A 16 -6.58 9.85 1.00
N ILE A 17 -7.35 10.88 0.67
CA ILE A 17 -7.29 11.57 -0.63
C ILE A 17 -6.45 12.84 -0.51
N ASP A 18 -6.82 13.71 0.43
CA ASP A 18 -6.13 14.99 0.67
C ASP A 18 -6.32 15.39 2.13
N GLU A 19 -5.32 15.08 2.95
CA GLU A 19 -5.26 15.53 4.35
C GLU A 19 -4.92 17.02 4.45
N SER A 20 -4.18 17.57 3.48
CA SER A 20 -3.66 18.94 3.55
C SER A 20 -4.77 20.00 3.60
N ILE A 21 -5.89 19.75 2.90
CA ILE A 21 -7.05 20.64 2.96
C ILE A 21 -7.77 20.56 4.32
N ILE A 22 -7.75 19.39 4.98
CA ILE A 22 -8.34 19.20 6.31
C ILE A 22 -7.53 19.98 7.32
N ASP A 23 -6.21 19.80 7.31
CA ASP A 23 -5.27 20.51 8.17
C ASP A 23 -5.38 22.02 7.99
N TRP A 24 -5.43 22.48 6.74
CA TRP A 24 -5.58 23.90 6.45
C TRP A 24 -6.89 24.48 7.01
N ILE A 25 -8.01 23.74 6.94
CA ILE A 25 -9.28 24.20 7.53
C ILE A 25 -9.15 24.28 9.06
N ASP A 26 -8.62 23.24 9.70
CA ASP A 26 -8.49 23.19 11.15
C ASP A 26 -7.55 24.28 11.69
N GLU A 27 -6.42 24.52 11.01
CA GLU A 27 -5.52 25.64 11.28
C GLU A 27 -6.24 26.99 11.18
N LYS A 28 -7.10 27.19 10.17
CA LYS A 28 -7.81 28.46 9.98
C LYS A 28 -8.94 28.68 10.97
N VAL A 29 -9.61 27.61 11.39
CA VAL A 29 -10.77 27.70 12.28
C VAL A 29 -10.33 27.76 13.75
N PHE A 30 -9.32 26.97 14.13
CA PHE A 30 -8.94 26.77 15.53
C PHE A 30 -7.56 27.33 15.88
N GLY A 31 -6.72 27.67 14.90
CA GLY A 31 -5.40 28.26 15.14
C GLY A 31 -4.37 27.28 15.72
N ILE A 32 -4.57 25.98 15.52
CA ILE A 32 -3.68 24.91 15.98
C ILE A 32 -2.66 24.64 14.87
N ASP A 33 -1.37 24.66 15.17
CA ASP A 33 -0.32 24.28 14.22
C ASP A 33 -0.28 22.75 14.08
N LEU A 34 -0.54 22.26 12.88
CA LEU A 34 -0.61 20.83 12.55
C LEU A 34 0.56 20.35 11.68
N SER A 35 1.58 21.21 11.49
CA SER A 35 2.72 20.96 10.60
C SER A 35 3.51 19.68 10.90
N ASP A 36 3.47 19.20 12.15
CA ASP A 36 4.18 17.99 12.58
C ASP A 36 3.34 16.69 12.52
N SER A 37 2.06 16.72 12.10
CA SER A 37 1.19 15.53 12.09
C SER A 37 0.72 15.14 10.67
N ALA A 38 1.64 15.04 9.72
CA ALA A 38 1.32 14.69 8.33
C ALA A 38 0.89 13.22 8.09
N LEU A 39 0.66 12.43 9.15
CA LEU A 39 0.38 11.01 9.07
C LEU A 39 -1.08 10.72 9.41
N TYR A 40 -1.72 9.95 8.54
CA TYR A 40 -3.05 9.42 8.75
C TYR A 40 -3.01 7.89 8.75
N LEU A 41 -3.58 7.27 9.79
CA LEU A 41 -3.72 5.82 9.88
C LEU A 41 -5.18 5.42 9.77
N GLN A 42 -5.47 4.50 8.85
CA GLN A 42 -6.81 3.95 8.67
C GLN A 42 -6.82 2.47 9.04
N ASN A 43 -7.65 2.08 10.01
CA ASN A 43 -7.82 0.69 10.36
C ASN A 43 -8.62 -0.06 9.27
N PHE A 44 -8.08 -1.18 8.79
CA PHE A 44 -8.72 -2.08 7.81
C PHE A 44 -9.21 -3.38 8.42
N TYR A 45 -8.70 -3.73 9.59
CA TYR A 45 -8.99 -4.98 10.28
C TYR A 45 -8.75 -4.83 11.77
N HIS A 46 -9.68 -5.39 12.55
CA HIS A 46 -9.55 -5.58 13.98
C HIS A 46 -10.04 -6.99 14.34
N VAL A 47 -9.35 -7.69 15.24
CA VAL A 47 -9.70 -9.08 15.61
C VAL A 47 -11.09 -9.21 16.22
N GLU A 48 -11.56 -8.17 16.91
CA GLU A 48 -12.89 -8.12 17.53
C GLU A 48 -14.00 -7.75 16.52
N ASP A 49 -13.66 -7.36 15.29
CA ASP A 49 -14.65 -7.00 14.27
C ASP A 49 -15.29 -8.26 13.69
N ASN A 50 -16.55 -8.50 14.06
CA ASN A 50 -17.35 -9.60 13.51
C ASN A 50 -17.74 -9.39 12.04
N LEU A 51 -17.62 -8.17 11.51
CA LEU A 51 -18.04 -7.78 10.16
C LEU A 51 -16.89 -7.80 9.14
N THR A 52 -15.65 -7.70 9.59
CA THR A 52 -14.48 -7.49 8.73
C THR A 52 -13.55 -8.68 8.89
N LYS A 53 -13.78 -9.76 8.12
CA LYS A 53 -12.85 -10.89 8.18
C LYS A 53 -11.67 -10.60 7.27
N LEU A 54 -10.48 -11.00 7.69
CA LEU A 54 -9.30 -10.98 6.82
C LEU A 54 -9.52 -11.82 5.54
N ASN A 55 -10.39 -12.83 5.59
CA ASN A 55 -10.80 -13.59 4.41
C ASN A 55 -11.66 -12.76 3.41
N ASP A 56 -12.25 -11.66 3.88
CA ASP A 56 -13.01 -10.70 3.06
C ASP A 56 -12.10 -9.60 2.51
N THR A 57 -10.86 -9.48 3.01
CA THR A 57 -9.83 -8.59 2.44
C THR A 57 -9.19 -9.18 1.19
N SER A 58 -8.62 -8.34 0.31
CA SER A 58 -7.95 -8.81 -0.89
C SER A 58 -6.85 -9.81 -0.50
N GLY A 59 -6.78 -10.98 -1.15
CA GLY A 59 -5.73 -11.96 -0.82
C GLY A 59 -4.30 -11.43 -1.08
N ALA A 60 -4.17 -10.29 -1.77
CA ALA A 60 -2.97 -9.47 -1.81
C ALA A 60 -2.56 -9.00 -0.40
N LEU A 61 -3.45 -8.36 0.36
CA LEU A 61 -3.18 -7.95 1.75
C LEU A 61 -2.83 -9.15 2.64
N LYS A 62 -3.52 -10.28 2.44
CA LYS A 62 -3.19 -11.52 3.15
C LYS A 62 -1.77 -12.00 2.86
N SER A 63 -1.26 -11.80 1.65
CA SER A 63 0.11 -12.18 1.28
C SER A 63 1.15 -11.34 2.03
N ILE A 64 0.90 -10.04 2.12
CA ILE A 64 1.75 -9.10 2.83
C ILE A 64 1.74 -9.42 4.34
N GLU A 65 0.57 -9.68 4.92
CA GLU A 65 0.42 -10.11 6.33
C GLU A 65 1.20 -11.40 6.61
N LEU A 66 1.07 -12.42 5.75
CA LEU A 66 1.77 -13.67 5.94
C LEU A 66 3.29 -13.52 5.83
N TYR A 67 3.77 -12.65 4.94
CA TYR A 67 5.18 -12.28 4.87
C TYR A 67 5.63 -11.62 6.19
N ALA A 68 4.93 -10.57 6.66
CA ALA A 68 5.24 -9.87 7.90
C ALA A 68 5.27 -10.83 9.11
N ARG A 69 4.24 -11.67 9.24
CA ARG A 69 4.15 -12.74 10.24
C ARG A 69 5.35 -13.70 10.16
N THR A 70 5.71 -14.14 8.96
CA THR A 70 6.83 -15.08 8.76
C THR A 70 8.15 -14.47 9.19
N MET A 71 8.36 -13.18 8.89
CA MET A 71 9.56 -12.46 9.29
C MET A 71 9.64 -12.27 10.81
N LEU A 72 8.52 -12.01 11.48
CA LEU A 72 8.45 -12.01 12.94
C LEU A 72 8.79 -13.39 13.53
N VAL A 73 8.19 -14.47 13.04
CA VAL A 73 8.45 -15.83 13.56
C VAL A 73 9.92 -16.25 13.39
N LYS A 74 10.55 -15.82 12.30
CA LYS A 74 11.98 -16.08 12.03
C LYS A 74 12.92 -15.16 12.81
N HIS A 75 12.42 -14.09 13.42
CA HIS A 75 13.25 -13.15 14.13
C HIS A 75 13.85 -13.79 15.40
N PRO A 76 15.18 -13.68 15.66
CA PRO A 76 15.84 -14.47 16.69
C PRO A 76 15.36 -14.14 18.09
N LYS A 77 14.91 -12.89 18.34
CA LYS A 77 14.38 -12.47 19.65
C LYS A 77 13.05 -13.13 20.00
N PHE A 78 12.30 -13.60 19.00
CA PHE A 78 10.99 -14.23 19.22
C PHE A 78 11.08 -15.75 19.18
N HIS A 79 12.24 -16.30 18.83
CA HIS A 79 12.40 -17.74 18.76
C HIS A 79 12.63 -18.37 20.14
N PRO A 80 11.92 -19.46 20.51
CA PRO A 80 10.84 -20.11 19.77
C PRO A 80 9.47 -19.45 20.02
N VAL A 81 8.74 -19.14 18.94
CA VAL A 81 7.34 -18.65 19.00
C VAL A 81 6.40 -19.82 19.21
N ARG A 82 5.50 -19.76 20.20
CA ARG A 82 4.45 -20.77 20.43
C ARG A 82 3.13 -20.38 19.79
N SER A 83 2.72 -19.13 19.96
CA SER A 83 1.53 -18.55 19.33
C SER A 83 1.81 -17.18 18.74
N ILE A 84 1.16 -16.89 17.61
CA ILE A 84 1.15 -15.57 16.99
C ILE A 84 -0.24 -15.30 16.40
N GLU A 85 -0.87 -14.25 16.93
CA GLU A 85 -2.21 -13.83 16.57
C GLU A 85 -2.17 -12.41 16.02
N LEU A 86 -2.85 -12.19 14.90
CA LEU A 86 -2.99 -10.86 14.31
C LEU A 86 -4.11 -10.14 15.03
N GLN A 87 -3.83 -8.93 15.53
CA GLN A 87 -4.77 -8.10 16.26
C GLN A 87 -5.41 -7.05 15.36
N GLN A 88 -4.59 -6.30 14.61
CA GLN A 88 -5.04 -5.15 13.84
C GLN A 88 -4.20 -4.96 12.56
N ILE A 89 -4.80 -4.32 11.55
CA ILE A 89 -4.10 -3.82 10.37
C ILE A 89 -4.46 -2.36 10.14
N HIS A 90 -3.45 -1.51 9.95
CA HIS A 90 -3.64 -0.13 9.50
C HIS A 90 -2.97 0.10 8.15
N ALA A 91 -3.61 0.86 7.27
CA ALA A 91 -2.91 1.54 6.19
C ALA A 91 -2.35 2.85 6.70
N VAL A 92 -1.12 3.16 6.31
CA VAL A 92 -0.43 4.39 6.69
C VAL A 92 -0.39 5.31 5.46
N PHE A 93 -0.83 6.55 5.64
CA PHE A 93 -0.77 7.60 4.64
C PHE A 93 0.05 8.77 5.17
N GLU A 94 0.84 9.38 4.30
CA GLU A 94 1.51 10.66 4.57
C GLU A 94 1.05 11.67 3.51
N LEU A 95 0.34 12.72 3.91
CA LEU A 95 -0.22 13.72 3.00
C LEU A 95 -1.06 13.10 1.86
N GLY A 96 -1.89 12.11 2.18
CA GLY A 96 -2.71 11.36 1.21
C GLY A 96 -1.96 10.32 0.37
N ILE A 97 -0.62 10.24 0.49
CA ILE A 97 0.20 9.26 -0.21
C ILE A 97 0.29 7.99 0.65
N PHE A 98 -0.14 6.86 0.09
CA PHE A 98 -0.06 5.58 0.76
C PHE A 98 1.41 5.14 0.95
N GLN A 99 1.79 4.84 2.18
CA GLN A 99 3.17 4.46 2.56
C GLN A 99 3.32 2.95 2.75
N GLY A 100 2.26 2.28 3.21
CA GLY A 100 2.28 0.85 3.49
C GLY A 100 1.27 0.43 4.55
N TYR A 101 1.54 -0.70 5.18
CA TYR A 101 0.68 -1.29 6.21
C TYR A 101 1.42 -1.51 7.52
N THR A 102 0.75 -1.23 8.64
CA THR A 102 1.15 -1.78 9.94
C THR A 102 0.33 -3.02 10.26
N PHE A 103 0.98 -4.01 10.86
CA PHE A 103 0.34 -5.22 11.37
C PHE A 103 0.66 -5.34 12.86
N GLN A 104 -0.37 -5.36 13.69
CA GLN A 104 -0.22 -5.60 15.11
C GLN A 104 -0.39 -7.09 15.41
N TYR A 105 0.54 -7.66 16.16
CA TYR A 105 0.51 -9.06 16.59
C TYR A 105 0.62 -9.19 18.10
N THR A 106 -0.06 -10.19 18.64
CA THR A 106 0.21 -10.73 19.98
C THR A 106 0.99 -12.02 19.82
N ILE A 107 2.15 -12.08 20.48
CA ILE A 107 3.04 -13.24 20.51
C ILE A 107 3.01 -13.84 21.93
N ASP A 108 2.78 -15.16 22.00
CA ASP A 108 2.74 -15.94 23.23
C ASP A 108 1.82 -15.36 24.33
N ASP A 109 0.70 -14.76 23.91
CA ASP A 109 -0.35 -14.16 24.74
C ASP A 109 0.12 -13.06 25.71
N ARG A 110 1.29 -12.46 25.45
CA ARG A 110 1.95 -11.52 26.39
C ARG A 110 2.58 -10.32 25.74
N ASN A 111 3.15 -10.51 24.55
CA ASN A 111 3.99 -9.50 23.92
C ASN A 111 3.30 -8.99 22.66
N ASP A 112 2.90 -7.73 22.73
CA ASP A 112 2.22 -7.04 21.65
C ASP A 112 3.27 -6.27 20.84
N PHE A 113 3.36 -6.56 19.54
CA PHE A 113 4.28 -5.91 18.62
C PHE A 113 3.53 -5.32 17.44
N GLU A 114 4.09 -4.27 16.86
CA GLU A 114 3.65 -3.75 15.58
C GLU A 114 4.82 -3.79 14.59
N ILE A 115 4.54 -4.28 13.38
CA ILE A 115 5.48 -4.31 12.27
C ILE A 115 4.97 -3.42 11.15
N PHE A 116 5.84 -2.55 10.62
CA PHE A 116 5.55 -1.68 9.50
C PHE A 116 6.22 -2.20 8.24
N VAL A 117 5.40 -2.41 7.21
CA VAL A 117 5.81 -2.87 5.90
C VAL A 117 5.49 -1.78 4.89
N THR A 118 6.53 -1.25 4.25
CA THR A 118 6.40 -0.15 3.27
C THR A 118 6.26 -0.69 1.86
N GLN A 119 5.55 0.05 1.01
CA GLN A 119 5.47 -0.29 -0.40
C GLN A 119 6.68 0.29 -1.15
N ASN A 120 7.49 -0.57 -1.76
CA ASN A 120 8.56 -0.19 -2.67
C ASN A 120 8.10 -0.28 -4.13
N ALA A 121 6.98 0.38 -4.44
CA ALA A 121 6.46 0.46 -5.80
C ALA A 121 6.97 1.74 -6.46
N HIS A 122 7.60 1.60 -7.63
CA HIS A 122 8.09 2.74 -8.39
C HIS A 122 7.09 3.09 -9.49
N THR A 123 6.76 4.38 -9.61
CA THR A 123 6.18 4.96 -10.83
C THR A 123 7.15 5.99 -11.36
N ASN A 124 7.58 5.81 -12.60
CA ASN A 124 8.41 6.78 -13.30
C ASN A 124 7.57 7.46 -14.38
N ILE A 125 7.41 8.78 -14.28
CA ILE A 125 6.77 9.59 -15.32
C ILE A 125 7.87 10.27 -16.12
N PHE A 126 8.02 9.91 -17.39
CA PHE A 126 9.06 10.44 -18.27
C PHE A 126 8.57 11.60 -19.13
N SER A 127 7.27 11.64 -19.41
CA SER A 127 6.66 12.70 -20.22
C SER A 127 5.99 13.76 -19.35
N ASP A 128 6.29 15.03 -19.62
CA ASP A 128 5.61 16.16 -19.01
C ASP A 128 4.10 16.20 -19.26
N SER A 129 3.60 15.47 -20.26
CA SER A 129 2.18 15.42 -20.57
C SER A 129 1.37 14.55 -19.61
N ILE A 130 2.02 13.64 -18.90
CA ILE A 130 1.36 12.73 -17.95
C ILE A 130 1.38 13.38 -16.56
N LYS A 131 0.21 13.46 -15.94
CA LYS A 131 0.01 13.90 -14.55
C LYS A 131 0.08 12.72 -13.60
N GLN A 132 -0.60 11.62 -13.94
CA GLN A 132 -0.68 10.42 -13.11
C GLN A 132 -0.63 9.17 -13.98
N PHE A 133 0.00 8.13 -13.46
CA PHE A 133 -0.06 6.78 -14.01
C PHE A 133 -0.03 5.78 -12.87
N ASP A 134 -1.10 5.00 -12.74
CA ASP A 134 -1.31 4.13 -11.60
C ASP A 134 -2.14 2.90 -11.98
N ILE A 135 -2.10 1.87 -11.14
CA ILE A 135 -2.92 0.67 -11.31
C ILE A 135 -3.51 0.19 -9.98
N GLY A 136 -4.64 -0.50 -10.07
CA GLY A 136 -5.30 -1.09 -8.91
C GLY A 136 -6.42 -2.03 -9.32
N PHE A 137 -7.16 -2.55 -8.34
CA PHE A 137 -8.29 -3.46 -8.60
C PHE A 137 -9.59 -2.67 -8.67
N THR A 138 -9.94 -1.95 -7.60
CA THR A 138 -11.18 -1.16 -7.49
C THR A 138 -10.87 0.33 -7.50
N ILE A 139 -11.45 1.06 -8.44
CA ILE A 139 -11.37 2.53 -8.52
C ILE A 139 -12.66 3.17 -7.99
N ASP A 140 -12.54 4.18 -7.12
CA ASP A 140 -13.64 5.13 -6.90
C ASP A 140 -13.61 6.11 -8.07
N THR A 141 -14.55 5.98 -9.01
CA THR A 141 -14.61 6.83 -10.20
C THR A 141 -15.01 8.27 -9.91
N ARG A 142 -15.57 8.57 -8.73
CA ARG A 142 -15.88 9.95 -8.33
C ARG A 142 -14.61 10.71 -7.97
N ASP A 143 -13.74 10.06 -7.21
CA ASP A 143 -12.54 10.67 -6.67
C ASP A 143 -11.28 10.29 -7.48
N THR A 144 -11.43 9.41 -8.48
CA THR A 144 -10.39 8.93 -9.41
C THR A 144 -9.17 8.34 -8.69
N VAL A 145 -9.43 7.62 -7.59
CA VAL A 145 -8.40 6.95 -6.78
C VAL A 145 -8.71 5.46 -6.64
N PHE A 146 -7.66 4.65 -6.55
CA PHE A 146 -7.83 3.26 -6.18
C PHE A 146 -8.13 3.12 -4.68
N ILE A 147 -9.10 2.28 -4.36
CA ILE A 147 -9.45 1.91 -2.98
C ILE A 147 -8.33 1.06 -2.38
N ASP A 148 -7.83 0.10 -3.14
CA ASP A 148 -6.63 -0.68 -2.81
C ASP A 148 -5.43 -0.10 -3.54
N ARG A 149 -4.50 0.51 -2.80
CA ARG A 149 -3.28 1.17 -3.31
C ARG A 149 -2.04 0.28 -3.21
N SER A 150 -2.21 -0.99 -2.84
CA SER A 150 -1.11 -1.94 -2.64
C SER A 150 -0.40 -2.33 -3.95
N ARG A 151 -1.00 -2.09 -5.13
CA ARG A 151 -0.48 -2.55 -6.43
C ARG A 151 -0.04 -4.02 -6.41
N THR A 152 -0.72 -4.81 -5.58
CA THR A 152 -0.47 -6.22 -5.38
C THR A 152 -1.72 -6.97 -5.79
N PHE A 153 -1.56 -7.96 -6.64
CA PHE A 153 -2.67 -8.66 -7.27
C PHE A 153 -2.56 -10.16 -7.03
N LEU A 154 -3.72 -10.81 -6.86
CA LEU A 154 -3.81 -12.26 -6.86
C LEU A 154 -3.93 -12.78 -8.28
N ASP A 155 -3.26 -13.89 -8.59
CA ASP A 155 -3.52 -14.68 -9.79
C ASP A 155 -4.86 -15.45 -9.67
N PRO A 156 -5.76 -15.41 -10.68
CA PRO A 156 -5.66 -14.65 -11.94
C PRO A 156 -5.93 -13.15 -11.76
N VAL A 157 -5.23 -12.34 -12.53
CA VAL A 157 -5.16 -10.90 -12.30
C VAL A 157 -6.22 -10.14 -13.10
N LEU A 158 -6.97 -9.30 -12.38
CA LEU A 158 -7.74 -8.21 -12.95
C LEU A 158 -7.04 -6.89 -12.57
N VAL A 159 -6.51 -6.19 -13.57
CA VAL A 159 -5.91 -4.86 -13.36
C VAL A 159 -6.85 -3.81 -13.93
N THR A 160 -7.04 -2.74 -13.17
CA THR A 160 -7.56 -1.47 -13.65
C THR A 160 -6.38 -0.50 -13.76
N VAL A 161 -6.24 0.15 -14.91
CA VAL A 161 -5.19 1.12 -15.20
C VAL A 161 -5.80 2.51 -15.23
N LEU A 162 -5.17 3.44 -14.52
CA LEU A 162 -5.52 4.84 -14.47
C LEU A 162 -4.35 5.65 -15.04
N PHE A 163 -4.63 6.53 -15.99
CA PHE A 163 -3.69 7.61 -16.30
C PHE A 163 -4.42 8.92 -16.50
N GLU A 164 -3.73 9.98 -16.11
CA GLU A 164 -4.21 11.34 -16.23
C GLU A 164 -3.24 12.18 -17.07
N TRP A 165 -3.77 12.96 -17.99
CA TRP A 165 -3.03 13.93 -18.80
C TRP A 165 -3.09 15.32 -18.15
N LYS A 166 -1.99 16.08 -18.21
CA LYS A 166 -2.02 17.49 -17.78
C LYS A 166 -2.87 18.38 -18.69
N SER A 167 -3.05 17.96 -19.94
CA SER A 167 -3.86 18.66 -20.94
C SER A 167 -4.37 17.65 -21.95
N LYS A 168 -5.55 17.91 -22.54
CA LYS A 168 -6.07 17.10 -23.65
C LYS A 168 -5.02 16.90 -24.73
N LYS A 169 -4.88 15.66 -25.19
CA LYS A 169 -3.93 15.22 -26.21
C LYS A 169 -4.67 14.37 -27.24
N ASN A 170 -4.25 14.45 -28.49
CA ASN A 170 -4.62 13.49 -29.53
C ASN A 170 -3.35 12.69 -29.83
N GLU A 171 -3.19 11.57 -29.14
CA GLU A 171 -1.99 10.73 -29.25
C GLU A 171 -2.40 9.27 -29.12
N ASP A 172 -2.05 8.46 -30.11
CA ASP A 172 -2.23 7.02 -30.04
C ASP A 172 -1.20 6.45 -29.06
N ILE A 173 -1.66 5.69 -28.08
CA ILE A 173 -0.85 5.12 -27.02
C ILE A 173 -0.98 3.59 -26.99
N SER A 174 -0.04 2.93 -26.33
CA SER A 174 -0.14 1.53 -25.97
C SER A 174 0.17 1.34 -24.50
N LEU A 175 -0.58 0.46 -23.85
CA LEU A 175 -0.18 -0.16 -22.60
C LEU A 175 0.59 -1.44 -22.92
N VAL A 176 1.80 -1.56 -22.40
CA VAL A 176 2.66 -2.73 -22.59
C VAL A 176 2.93 -3.34 -21.21
N MET A 177 2.47 -4.56 -21.01
CA MET A 177 2.69 -5.31 -19.77
C MET A 177 3.84 -6.29 -19.96
N LYS A 178 4.79 -6.26 -19.03
CA LYS A 178 5.99 -7.09 -19.05
C LYS A 178 5.99 -8.03 -17.85
N ASP A 179 6.36 -9.27 -18.12
CA ASP A 179 6.54 -10.29 -17.10
C ASP A 179 7.81 -10.04 -16.26
N PRO A 180 8.04 -10.80 -15.16
CA PRO A 180 9.22 -10.61 -14.32
C PRO A 180 10.56 -10.89 -15.02
N SER A 181 10.54 -11.55 -16.19
CA SER A 181 11.73 -11.75 -17.03
C SER A 181 11.94 -10.61 -18.03
N GLY A 182 11.04 -9.62 -18.06
CA GLY A 182 11.06 -8.48 -18.96
C GLY A 182 10.45 -8.76 -20.35
N ASN A 183 9.85 -9.93 -20.57
CA ASN A 183 9.20 -10.22 -21.84
C ASN A 183 7.84 -9.52 -21.92
N ILE A 184 7.48 -9.05 -23.11
CA ILE A 184 6.16 -8.48 -23.36
C ILE A 184 5.14 -9.61 -23.28
N PHE A 185 4.29 -9.54 -22.25
CA PHE A 185 3.22 -10.49 -22.03
C PHE A 185 1.94 -10.07 -22.76
N ALA A 186 1.60 -8.79 -22.68
CA ALA A 186 0.43 -8.22 -23.32
C ALA A 186 0.70 -6.81 -23.82
N ARG A 187 0.04 -6.44 -24.91
CA ARG A 187 0.00 -5.07 -25.43
C ARG A 187 -1.42 -4.71 -25.82
N MET A 188 -1.88 -3.56 -25.34
CA MET A 188 -3.17 -2.98 -25.69
C MET A 188 -2.91 -1.63 -26.35
N SER A 189 -3.22 -1.53 -27.64
CA SER A 189 -3.13 -0.27 -28.39
C SER A 189 -4.44 0.49 -28.32
N ILE A 190 -4.33 1.80 -28.25
CA ILE A 190 -5.44 2.74 -28.22
C ILE A 190 -5.19 3.71 -29.36
N GLU A 191 -6.05 3.59 -30.37
CA GLU A 191 -5.92 4.31 -31.64
C GLU A 191 -7.14 5.19 -31.88
N ASN A 192 -6.95 6.29 -32.61
CA ASN A 192 -8.02 7.21 -33.02
C ASN A 192 -8.79 7.86 -31.85
N PHE A 193 -8.10 8.15 -30.75
CA PHE A 193 -8.67 8.98 -29.69
C PHE A 193 -8.61 10.46 -30.09
N GLU A 194 -9.72 10.95 -30.65
CA GLU A 194 -10.00 12.38 -30.66
C GLU A 194 -10.51 12.79 -29.27
N ASP A 195 -9.96 13.85 -28.68
CA ASP A 195 -10.37 14.37 -27.37
C ASP A 195 -10.13 13.41 -26.18
N ILE A 196 -8.89 12.91 -25.99
CA ILE A 196 -8.58 12.09 -24.80
C ILE A 196 -9.02 12.84 -23.52
N PRO A 197 -9.91 12.26 -22.70
CA PRO A 197 -10.32 12.87 -21.46
C PRO A 197 -9.09 13.07 -20.56
N ILE A 198 -9.16 14.06 -19.67
CA ILE A 198 -8.06 14.34 -18.75
C ILE A 198 -7.70 13.07 -17.96
N VAL A 199 -8.69 12.23 -17.62
CA VAL A 199 -8.52 10.94 -16.96
C VAL A 199 -9.07 9.82 -17.85
N ASP A 200 -8.30 8.74 -18.02
CA ASP A 200 -8.75 7.53 -18.70
C ASP A 200 -8.59 6.30 -17.77
N ILE A 201 -9.50 5.33 -17.93
CA ILE A 201 -9.58 4.12 -17.09
C ILE A 201 -9.71 2.91 -18.01
N MET A 202 -8.80 1.95 -17.85
CA MET A 202 -8.80 0.71 -18.63
C MET A 202 -8.85 -0.53 -17.74
N PHE A 203 -9.47 -1.57 -18.27
CA PHE A 203 -9.62 -2.87 -17.61
C PHE A 203 -8.99 -3.97 -18.45
N PRO A 204 -7.65 -4.09 -18.51
CA PRO A 204 -7.01 -5.25 -19.11
C PRO A 204 -7.38 -6.53 -18.32
N GLU A 205 -8.10 -7.43 -18.96
CA GLU A 205 -8.35 -8.77 -18.42
C GLU A 205 -7.21 -9.72 -18.77
N ILE A 206 -6.57 -10.30 -17.75
CA ILE A 206 -5.56 -11.34 -17.94
C ILE A 206 -6.19 -12.69 -17.62
N THR A 207 -6.56 -13.43 -18.66
CA THR A 207 -7.31 -14.69 -18.54
C THR A 207 -6.43 -15.94 -18.43
N THR A 208 -5.11 -15.77 -18.32
CA THR A 208 -4.13 -16.86 -18.25
C THR A 208 -3.37 -16.82 -16.94
N GLU A 209 -2.88 -17.98 -16.48
CA GLU A 209 -2.08 -18.07 -15.25
C GLU A 209 -0.84 -17.18 -15.38
N CYS A 210 -0.74 -16.19 -14.48
CA CYS A 210 0.37 -15.26 -14.46
C CYS A 210 1.56 -15.86 -13.70
N MET A 211 2.78 -15.56 -14.18
CA MET A 211 3.98 -15.79 -13.36
C MET A 211 3.93 -14.94 -12.09
N ILE A 212 4.23 -15.57 -10.95
CA ILE A 212 4.42 -14.86 -9.68
C ILE A 212 5.70 -14.02 -9.78
N GLY A 213 5.65 -12.78 -9.32
CA GLY A 213 6.81 -11.90 -9.39
C GLY A 213 6.44 -10.42 -9.45
N ILE A 214 7.47 -9.58 -9.57
CA ILE A 214 7.30 -8.17 -9.88
C ILE A 214 7.20 -8.01 -11.40
N TRP A 215 6.09 -7.45 -11.83
CA TRP A 215 5.77 -7.12 -13.22
C TRP A 215 5.93 -5.63 -13.42
N SER A 216 6.06 -5.22 -14.69
CA SER A 216 6.04 -3.81 -15.04
C SER A 216 4.99 -3.50 -16.09
N MET A 217 4.47 -2.28 -16.06
CA MET A 217 3.56 -1.75 -17.06
C MET A 217 4.10 -0.44 -17.60
N ASP A 218 4.18 -0.34 -18.92
CA ASP A 218 4.60 0.86 -19.62
C ASP A 218 3.44 1.47 -20.38
N LEU A 219 3.30 2.79 -20.26
CA LEU A 219 2.50 3.62 -21.16
C LEU A 219 3.42 4.16 -22.26
N VAL A 220 3.14 3.83 -23.52
CA VAL A 220 4.02 4.10 -24.66
C VAL A 220 3.29 4.95 -25.71
N SER A 221 3.98 5.95 -26.26
CA SER A 221 3.50 6.69 -27.44
C SER A 221 3.71 5.85 -28.70
N ASN A 222 2.64 5.53 -29.44
CA ASN A 222 2.76 4.74 -30.68
C ASN A 222 3.48 5.54 -31.78
N ARG A 223 3.27 6.86 -31.81
CA ARG A 223 3.86 7.75 -32.80
C ARG A 223 5.34 8.01 -32.55
N LEU A 224 5.71 8.26 -31.30
CA LEU A 224 7.08 8.61 -30.93
C LEU A 224 7.92 7.39 -30.55
N ASN A 225 7.28 6.24 -30.34
CA ASN A 225 7.89 4.97 -29.95
C ASN A 225 8.78 5.11 -28.71
N HIS A 226 8.33 5.87 -27.72
CA HIS A 226 8.99 6.01 -26.42
C HIS A 226 8.01 5.81 -25.27
N THR A 227 8.55 5.40 -24.12
CA THR A 227 7.81 5.26 -22.87
C THR A 227 7.48 6.63 -22.28
N LEU A 228 6.20 6.89 -22.06
CA LEU A 228 5.66 8.09 -21.43
C LEU A 228 5.69 7.97 -19.91
N ALA A 229 5.36 6.78 -19.39
CA ALA A 229 5.43 6.44 -17.99
C ALA A 229 5.61 4.92 -17.82
N SER A 230 6.19 4.50 -16.70
CA SER A 230 6.30 3.10 -16.30
C SER A 230 5.98 2.93 -14.82
N LEU A 231 5.47 1.77 -14.44
CA LEU A 231 5.31 1.41 -13.04
C LEU A 231 5.51 -0.09 -12.81
N ASP A 232 5.82 -0.44 -11.57
CA ASP A 232 5.97 -1.82 -11.12
C ASP A 232 4.78 -2.26 -10.24
N PHE A 233 4.46 -3.54 -10.31
CA PHE A 233 3.40 -4.15 -9.51
C PHE A 233 3.68 -5.61 -9.20
N LEU A 234 3.11 -6.12 -8.12
CA LEU A 234 3.38 -7.46 -7.63
C LEU A 234 2.21 -8.40 -7.95
N ILE A 235 2.50 -9.56 -8.55
CA ILE A 235 1.53 -10.66 -8.66
C ILE A 235 1.93 -11.77 -7.70
N VAL A 236 0.99 -12.19 -6.84
CA VAL A 236 1.15 -13.28 -5.88
C VAL A 236 0.10 -14.38 -6.11
N SER A 237 0.38 -15.60 -5.66
CA SER A 237 -0.55 -16.73 -5.83
C SER A 237 -1.09 -17.26 -4.50
N VAL A 238 -2.39 -17.51 -4.47
CA VAL A 238 -3.06 -18.23 -3.37
C VAL A 238 -2.59 -19.69 -3.28
N LYS A 239 -2.13 -20.30 -4.40
CA LYS A 239 -1.59 -21.68 -4.39
C LYS A 239 -0.26 -21.78 -3.63
N GLY A 240 0.54 -20.70 -3.60
CA GLY A 240 1.74 -20.58 -2.77
C GLY A 240 1.42 -20.42 -1.28
N MET A 241 0.25 -19.89 -0.95
CA MET A 241 -0.28 -19.84 0.42
C MET A 241 -0.82 -21.20 0.90
N LYS A 242 -0.20 -22.32 0.52
CA LYS A 242 -0.48 -23.59 1.20
C LYS A 242 0.46 -23.73 2.38
N LYS A 243 -0.11 -24.10 3.53
CA LYS A 243 0.66 -24.64 4.64
C LYS A 243 1.36 -25.92 4.16
N ASP A 244 2.68 -25.95 4.24
CA ASP A 244 3.45 -27.18 4.08
C ASP A 244 3.08 -28.18 5.20
N HIS A 245 3.64 -29.38 5.14
CA HIS A 245 3.43 -30.39 6.18
C HIS A 245 3.91 -29.95 7.58
N ASN A 246 4.64 -28.84 7.67
CA ASN A 246 5.15 -28.22 8.89
C ASN A 246 4.40 -26.92 9.26
N ASN A 247 3.24 -26.65 8.65
CA ASN A 247 2.43 -25.45 8.88
C ASN A 247 3.06 -24.12 8.41
N ASN A 248 4.12 -24.15 7.59
CA ASN A 248 4.74 -22.96 7.00
C ASN A 248 4.07 -22.57 5.69
N TRP A 249 3.88 -21.26 5.48
CA TRP A 249 3.35 -20.74 4.23
C TRP A 249 4.45 -20.68 3.17
N ASN A 250 4.19 -21.23 1.97
CA ASN A 250 5.16 -21.29 0.88
C ASN A 250 5.09 -20.02 0.00
N ILE A 251 5.37 -18.87 0.62
CA ILE A 251 5.44 -17.56 -0.06
C ILE A 251 6.87 -17.36 -0.57
N ASP A 252 7.02 -16.80 -1.77
CA ASP A 252 8.31 -16.30 -2.25
C ASP A 252 8.69 -15.04 -1.47
N ILE A 253 9.34 -15.25 -0.33
CA ILE A 253 9.71 -14.20 0.62
C ILE A 253 10.62 -13.17 -0.03
N GLU A 254 11.55 -13.58 -0.89
CA GLU A 254 12.51 -12.66 -1.50
C GLU A 254 11.81 -11.67 -2.44
N THR A 255 10.89 -12.15 -3.28
CA THR A 255 10.08 -11.30 -4.14
C THR A 255 9.20 -10.37 -3.31
N VAL A 256 8.50 -10.88 -2.29
CA VAL A 256 7.65 -10.02 -1.45
C VAL A 256 8.48 -9.00 -0.68
N ASP A 257 9.63 -9.37 -0.12
CA ASP A 257 10.56 -8.47 0.60
C ASP A 257 11.05 -7.32 -0.29
N SER A 258 11.35 -7.61 -1.56
CA SER A 258 11.82 -6.59 -2.51
C SER A 258 10.77 -5.54 -2.87
N PHE A 259 9.48 -5.91 -2.85
CA PHE A 259 8.36 -5.01 -3.14
C PHE A 259 7.70 -4.44 -1.88
N TRP A 260 7.76 -5.17 -0.77
CA TRP A 260 7.16 -4.88 0.53
C TRP A 260 8.20 -5.04 1.66
N PRO A 261 9.25 -4.22 1.71
CA PRO A 261 10.26 -4.35 2.75
C PRO A 261 9.71 -3.98 4.14
N ILE A 262 10.23 -4.65 5.16
CA ILE A 262 9.99 -4.27 6.57
C ILE A 262 10.79 -3.02 6.89
N ALA A 263 10.08 -1.92 7.16
CA ALA A 263 10.68 -0.65 7.53
C ALA A 263 10.91 -0.51 9.03
N GLY A 264 10.11 -1.19 9.86
CA GLY A 264 10.19 -1.05 11.32
C GLY A 264 9.47 -2.14 12.09
N ILE A 265 9.94 -2.40 13.31
CA ILE A 265 9.27 -3.23 14.31
C ILE A 265 9.34 -2.49 15.65
N CYS A 266 8.22 -2.46 16.37
CA CYS A 266 8.16 -1.86 17.70
C CYS A 266 7.38 -2.74 18.67
N SER A 267 7.62 -2.53 19.96
CA SER A 267 6.89 -3.16 21.07
C SER A 267 5.84 -2.21 21.62
N VAL A 268 4.60 -2.68 21.75
CA VAL A 268 3.48 -1.88 22.29
C VAL A 268 3.58 -1.70 23.80
N ARG A 269 4.17 -2.69 24.50
CA ARG A 269 4.43 -2.63 25.94
C ARG A 269 5.90 -2.37 26.20
N LYS A 270 6.20 -1.55 27.21
CA LYS A 270 7.57 -1.33 27.72
C LYS A 270 8.14 -2.63 28.22
N ASP A 271 8.87 -3.32 27.36
CA ASP A 271 9.46 -4.60 27.68
C ASP A 271 10.79 -4.34 28.40
N SER A 272 10.70 -4.05 29.69
CA SER A 272 11.83 -3.67 30.55
C SER A 272 12.97 -4.70 30.63
N ASN A 273 12.81 -5.89 30.04
CA ASN A 273 13.75 -7.00 30.14
C ASN A 273 14.22 -7.63 28.81
N VAL A 274 13.92 -7.08 27.63
CA VAL A 274 14.16 -7.80 26.35
C VAL A 274 15.30 -7.23 25.48
N CYS A 275 15.88 -6.07 25.80
CA CYS A 275 16.98 -5.50 25.01
C CYS A 275 18.35 -5.73 25.65
N SER A 276 18.92 -6.94 25.45
CA SER A 276 20.37 -7.14 25.25
C SER A 276 20.74 -8.63 25.14
N LYS A 277 20.97 -9.13 23.91
CA LYS A 277 22.18 -9.89 23.54
C LYS A 277 22.17 -10.44 22.09
N GLN A 278 23.33 -10.24 21.48
CA GLN A 278 24.02 -10.94 20.37
C GLN A 278 23.37 -11.12 18.99
N GLU A 279 24.15 -10.66 18.01
CA GLU A 279 23.87 -10.48 16.59
C GLU A 279 24.14 -11.76 15.77
N PRO A 280 23.22 -12.18 14.90
CA PRO A 280 23.54 -12.90 13.68
C PRO A 280 23.66 -11.94 12.49
N LYS A 281 24.64 -12.21 11.62
CA LYS A 281 25.16 -11.30 10.58
C LYS A 281 24.40 -11.30 9.24
N ILE A 282 23.18 -11.83 9.20
CA ILE A 282 22.42 -11.98 7.94
C ILE A 282 20.93 -11.78 8.25
N MET A 283 20.46 -10.54 8.28
CA MET A 283 19.03 -10.25 8.35
C MET A 283 18.71 -8.89 7.71
N THR A 284 17.64 -8.86 6.91
CA THR A 284 17.00 -7.67 6.32
C THR A 284 16.05 -6.96 7.31
N ILE A 285 15.88 -7.48 8.53
CA ILE A 285 14.98 -6.94 9.55
C ILE A 285 15.73 -5.97 10.47
N PRO A 286 15.14 -4.82 10.86
CA PRO A 286 15.72 -3.95 11.88
C PRO A 286 15.99 -4.70 13.19
N LEU A 287 17.25 -4.70 13.64
CA LEU A 287 17.67 -5.40 14.85
C LEU A 287 17.26 -4.68 16.15
N GLU A 288 17.02 -3.37 16.06
CA GLU A 288 16.56 -2.55 17.18
C GLU A 288 15.02 -2.53 17.19
N ILE A 289 14.44 -2.98 18.31
CA ILE A 289 13.01 -2.88 18.56
C ILE A 289 12.84 -1.75 19.57
N LYS A 290 12.17 -0.69 19.16
CA LYS A 290 11.85 0.47 20.02
C LYS A 290 10.43 0.34 20.56
N ASP A 291 10.10 1.18 21.53
CA ASP A 291 8.71 1.31 21.98
C ASP A 291 7.86 1.94 20.85
N CYS A 292 6.63 1.46 20.65
CA CYS A 292 5.78 1.92 19.56
C CYS A 292 5.39 3.40 19.67
N ASP A 293 5.36 3.96 20.88
CA ASP A 293 5.12 5.39 21.13
C ASP A 293 6.27 6.30 20.65
N GLN A 294 7.43 5.74 20.31
CA GLN A 294 8.59 6.47 19.77
C GLN A 294 8.67 6.43 18.23
N ASN A 295 7.77 5.72 17.57
CA ASN A 295 7.81 5.50 16.13
C ASN A 295 6.64 6.21 15.45
N ARG A 296 6.91 7.26 14.66
CA ARG A 296 5.87 8.08 14.02
C ARG A 296 4.88 7.28 13.16
N TRP A 297 5.34 6.19 12.54
CA TRP A 297 4.51 5.32 11.69
C TRP A 297 3.56 4.40 12.48
N SER A 298 3.74 4.28 13.80
CA SER A 298 3.01 3.33 14.63
C SER A 298 1.66 3.88 15.06
N ALA A 299 0.66 3.01 15.18
CA ALA A 299 -0.68 3.40 15.66
C ALA A 299 -0.68 3.80 17.15
N PHE A 300 0.40 3.52 17.87
CA PHE A 300 0.59 3.90 19.27
C PHE A 300 1.38 5.20 19.43
N TYR A 301 1.83 5.80 18.34
CA TYR A 301 2.43 7.13 18.38
C TYR A 301 1.40 8.16 18.83
N TYR A 302 1.84 9.13 19.63
CA TYR A 302 0.95 10.17 20.10
C TYR A 302 0.56 11.11 18.95
N ASP A 303 -0.65 10.93 18.43
CA ASP A 303 -1.24 11.83 17.44
C ASP A 303 -2.02 12.95 18.13
N VAL A 304 -1.48 14.16 18.05
CA VAL A 304 -2.06 15.38 18.62
C VAL A 304 -3.37 15.76 17.92
N LYS A 305 -3.54 15.41 16.64
CA LYS A 305 -4.72 15.83 15.83
C LYS A 305 -5.99 15.11 16.28
N THR A 306 -5.87 13.85 16.65
CA THR A 306 -7.03 12.98 16.93
C THR A 306 -7.28 12.77 18.42
N ASN A 307 -6.31 13.09 19.29
CA ASN A 307 -6.44 12.96 20.75
C ASN A 307 -6.72 14.31 21.43
N TRP A 308 -8.00 14.62 21.63
CA TRP A 308 -8.51 15.78 22.37
C TRP A 308 -9.13 15.40 23.72
#